data_AF-A0A7W8FB61-F1
#
_entry.id   AF-A0A7W8FB61-F1
#
_cell.length_a   1.000
_cell.length_b   1.000
_cell.length_c   1.000
_cell.angle_alpha   90.00
_cell.angle_beta   90.00
_cell.angle_gamma   90.00
#
_symmetry.space_group_name_H-M   'P 1'
#
loop_
_entity.id
_entity.type
_entity.pdbx_description
1 polymer ?
#
loop_
_entity_poly.entity_id
_entity_poly.type
_entity_poly.pdbx_seq_one_letter_code
_entity_poly.pdbx_strand_id
1 'polypeptide(L)'
;MKSQDTPFEGGPMDGRVLPVLLGITGHPPKTYRIPVPAPDGGPPIVLIYRRVPRGQSSRTGLTRGWKYLHDPTGREGGRLKWPWSKTAPVPDATPKGKPEGTHG
;
A
#
# COMPACT_ATOMS: atom_id res chain seq x y z
N MET A 1 20.46 -6.97 -8.44
CA MET A 1 19.33 -6.83 -7.48
C MET A 1 18.72 -8.21 -7.26
N LYS A 2 18.37 -8.60 -6.04
CA LYS A 2 17.77 -9.93 -5.76
C LYS A 2 16.26 -9.80 -5.59
N SER A 3 15.49 -10.76 -6.09
CA SER A 3 14.07 -10.91 -5.83
C SER A 3 13.80 -12.15 -4.98
N GLN A 4 12.68 -12.15 -4.25
CA GLN A 4 12.16 -13.30 -3.51
C GLN A 4 10.70 -13.53 -3.87
N ASP A 5 10.37 -14.77 -4.22
CA ASP A 5 9.00 -15.21 -4.41
C ASP A 5 8.25 -15.16 -3.07
N THR A 6 7.40 -14.14 -2.94
CA THR A 6 6.70 -13.80 -1.70
C THR A 6 5.20 -14.04 -1.87
N PRO A 7 4.58 -14.87 -1.03
CA PRO A 7 3.13 -15.08 -1.06
C PRO A 7 2.37 -13.84 -0.62
N PHE A 8 1.21 -13.63 -1.23
CA PHE A 8 0.21 -12.63 -0.87
C PHE A 8 -1.02 -13.36 -0.35
N GLU A 9 -1.51 -12.92 0.80
CA GLU A 9 -2.67 -13.49 1.49
C GLU A 9 -3.70 -12.39 1.79
N GLY A 10 -4.97 -12.74 1.59
CA GLY A 10 -6.11 -11.85 1.71
C GLY A 10 -6.26 -10.88 0.54
N GLY A 11 -7.45 -10.26 0.46
CA GLY A 11 -7.77 -9.28 -0.57
C GLY A 11 -7.68 -9.84 -2.01
N PRO A 12 -7.61 -8.97 -3.02
CA PRO A 12 -7.61 -9.38 -4.44
C PRO A 12 -6.39 -10.18 -4.91
N MET A 13 -5.32 -10.23 -4.12
CA MET A 13 -4.09 -10.97 -4.47
C MET A 13 -3.94 -12.28 -3.69
N ASP A 14 -4.99 -12.73 -2.99
CA ASP A 14 -4.94 -13.93 -2.18
C ASP A 14 -4.49 -15.16 -2.99
N GLY A 15 -3.60 -15.96 -2.40
CA GLY A 15 -3.04 -17.16 -3.00
C GLY A 15 -1.97 -16.91 -4.08
N ARG A 16 -1.69 -15.66 -4.45
CA ARG A 16 -0.67 -15.34 -5.45
C ARG A 16 0.72 -15.31 -4.83
N VAL A 17 1.72 -15.63 -5.64
CA VAL A 17 3.14 -15.49 -5.29
C VAL A 17 3.78 -14.55 -6.30
N LEU A 18 4.45 -13.51 -5.82
CA LEU A 18 5.13 -12.54 -6.70
C LEU A 18 6.62 -12.46 -6.37
N PRO A 19 7.49 -12.29 -7.39
CA PRO A 19 8.89 -11.97 -7.16
C PRO A 19 9.01 -10.53 -6.68
N VAL A 20 9.26 -10.35 -5.38
CA VAL A 20 9.41 -9.02 -4.78
C VAL A 20 10.89 -8.68 -4.65
N LEU A 21 11.26 -7.48 -5.09
CA LEU A 21 12.62 -6.98 -4.98
C LEU A 21 13.02 -6.79 -3.52
N LEU A 22 14.18 -7.33 -3.17
CA LEU A 22 14.75 -7.20 -1.84
C LEU A 22 15.54 -5.89 -1.73
N GLY A 23 15.40 -5.21 -0.60
CA GLY A 23 16.25 -4.08 -0.26
C GLY A 23 17.66 -4.53 0.11
N ILE A 24 18.54 -3.57 0.42
CA ILE A 24 19.91 -3.82 0.89
C ILE A 24 19.96 -4.73 2.14
N THR A 25 18.89 -4.74 2.94
CA THR A 25 18.74 -5.59 4.12
C THR A 25 18.36 -7.04 3.79
N GLY A 26 18.18 -7.39 2.51
CA GLY A 26 17.74 -8.72 2.09
C GLY A 26 16.27 -9.00 2.40
N HIS A 27 15.50 -8.01 2.86
CA HIS A 27 14.09 -8.16 3.19
C HIS A 27 13.19 -7.53 2.13
N PRO A 28 12.02 -8.13 1.86
CA PRO A 28 10.97 -7.47 1.09
C PRO A 28 10.55 -6.15 1.75
N PRO A 29 10.04 -5.15 1.01
CA PRO A 29 9.53 -3.89 1.55
C PRO A 29 8.56 -4.10 2.71
N LYS A 30 8.55 -3.19 3.69
CA LYS A 30 7.60 -3.32 4.82
C LYS A 30 6.14 -3.26 4.36
N THR A 31 5.88 -2.45 3.35
CA THR A 31 4.57 -2.22 2.78
C THR A 31 4.66 -2.28 1.26
N TYR A 32 3.73 -2.98 0.63
CA TYR A 32 3.58 -3.06 -0.82
C TYR A 32 2.25 -2.42 -1.21
N ARG A 33 2.29 -1.50 -2.19
CA ARG A 33 1.12 -0.72 -2.65
C ARG A 33 0.82 -1.09 -4.08
N ILE A 34 -0.43 -1.42 -4.36
CA ILE A 34 -0.89 -1.76 -5.70
C ILE A 34 -2.04 -0.82 -6.04
N PRO A 35 -1.84 0.16 -6.94
CA PRO A 35 -2.95 0.93 -7.49
C PRO A 35 -3.75 0.01 -8.42
N VAL A 36 -5.02 -0.20 -8.10
CA VAL A 36 -5.96 -0.96 -8.91
C VAL A 36 -6.91 0.04 -9.58
N PRO A 37 -6.99 0.06 -10.93
CA PRO A 37 -7.94 0.93 -11.62
C PRO A 37 -9.37 0.56 -11.22
N ALA A 38 -10.22 1.58 -11.00
CA ALA A 38 -11.62 1.34 -10.75
C ALA A 38 -12.29 0.83 -12.05
N PRO A 39 -13.20 -0.15 -11.97
CA PRO A 39 -13.85 -0.72 -13.15
C PRO A 39 -14.66 0.32 -13.94
N ASP A 40 -15.22 1.32 -13.27
CA ASP A 40 -16.02 2.39 -13.88
C ASP A 40 -15.20 3.62 -14.30
N GLY A 41 -13.86 3.51 -14.36
CA GLY A 41 -12.97 4.62 -14.72
C GLY A 41 -12.80 5.68 -13.63
N GLY A 42 -13.29 5.41 -12.41
CA GLY A 42 -13.07 6.24 -11.23
C GLY A 42 -11.62 6.25 -10.73
N PRO A 43 -11.33 7.03 -9.67
CA PRO A 43 -9.98 7.09 -9.10
C PRO A 43 -9.49 5.70 -8.66
N PRO A 44 -8.20 5.38 -8.86
CA PRO A 44 -7.68 4.06 -8.55
C PRO A 44 -7.72 3.79 -7.03
N ILE A 45 -8.10 2.58 -6.66
CA ILE A 45 -8.08 2.12 -5.27
C ILE A 45 -6.69 1.56 -4.99
N VAL A 46 -6.04 2.04 -3.93
CA VAL A 46 -4.71 1.53 -3.54
C VAL A 46 -4.89 0.39 -2.54
N LEU A 47 -4.52 -0.82 -2.96
CA LEU A 47 -4.41 -1.97 -2.05
C LEU A 47 -3.10 -1.89 -1.28
N ILE A 48 -3.18 -2.11 0.03
CA ILE A 48 -2.02 -2.11 0.91
C ILE A 48 -1.80 -3.52 1.45
N TYR A 49 -0.57 -4.00 1.31
CA TYR A 49 -0.13 -5.25 1.92
C TYR A 49 1.04 -5.00 2.88
N ARG A 50 1.02 -5.67 4.03
CA ARG A 50 2.09 -5.59 5.05
C ARG A 50 2.88 -6.87 5.11
N ARG A 51 4.21 -6.76 5.14
CA ARG A 51 5.05 -7.94 5.31
C ARG A 51 4.87 -8.51 6.72
N VAL A 52 4.68 -9.81 6.81
CA VAL A 52 4.62 -10.58 8.06
C VAL A 52 5.49 -11.84 7.93
N PRO A 53 6.03 -12.36 9.03
CA PRO A 53 6.73 -13.65 8.99
C PRO A 53 5.80 -14.75 8.48
N ARG A 54 6.28 -15.58 7.54
CA ARG A 54 5.52 -16.73 7.03
C ARG A 54 5.47 -17.88 8.05
N GLY A 55 6.39 -17.88 9.00
CA GLY A 55 6.47 -18.83 10.10
C GLY A 55 7.86 -18.76 10.76
N GLN A 56 7.92 -19.08 12.05
CA GLN A 56 9.20 -19.23 12.75
C GLN A 56 9.63 -20.70 12.69
N SER A 57 10.90 -20.96 12.39
CA SER A 57 11.44 -22.30 12.51
C SER A 57 11.49 -22.69 13.98
N SER A 58 10.71 -23.70 14.40
CA SER A 58 10.72 -24.22 15.78
C SER A 58 12.09 -24.67 16.26
N ARG A 59 13.00 -25.02 15.33
CA ARG A 59 14.33 -25.55 15.63
C ARG A 59 15.42 -24.48 15.72
N THR A 60 15.18 -23.27 15.25
CA THR A 60 16.24 -22.24 15.11
C THR A 60 15.77 -20.82 15.41
N GLY A 61 14.48 -20.58 15.65
CA GLY A 61 13.91 -19.25 15.88
C GLY A 61 13.92 -18.31 14.66
N LEU A 62 14.67 -18.65 13.60
CA LEU A 62 14.73 -17.87 12.36
C LEU A 62 13.41 -17.94 11.58
N THR A 63 12.96 -16.79 11.09
CA THR A 63 11.82 -16.67 10.19
C THR A 63 12.16 -17.35 8.87
N ARG A 64 11.37 -18.35 8.45
CA ARG A 64 11.60 -19.13 7.22
C ARG A 64 11.28 -18.37 5.92
N GLY A 65 10.91 -17.11 6.04
CA GLY A 65 10.53 -16.26 4.93
C GLY A 65 9.45 -15.27 5.33
N TRP A 66 9.06 -14.46 4.36
CA TRP A 66 8.06 -13.42 4.51
C TRP A 66 6.84 -13.75 3.66
N LYS A 67 5.70 -13.20 4.05
CA LYS A 67 4.49 -13.11 3.24
C LYS A 67 3.88 -11.73 3.39
N TYR A 68 3.02 -11.36 2.47
CA TYR A 68 2.28 -10.11 2.50
C TYR A 68 0.83 -10.39 2.88
N LEU A 69 0.34 -9.71 3.92
CA LEU A 69 -1.05 -9.79 4.36
C LEU A 69 -1.78 -8.50 3.98
N HIS A 70 -2.95 -8.63 3.38
CA HIS A 70 -3.79 -7.50 2.99
C HIS A 70 -4.25 -6.70 4.22
N ASP A 71 -4.04 -5.39 4.20
CA ASP A 71 -4.53 -4.46 5.22
C ASP A 71 -5.78 -3.73 4.69
N PRO A 72 -7.00 -4.20 5.03
CA PRO A 72 -8.24 -3.61 4.53
C PRO A 72 -8.48 -2.20 5.05
N THR A 73 -7.76 -1.77 6.09
CA THR A 73 -7.91 -0.42 6.64
C THR A 73 -7.26 0.63 5.76
N GLY A 74 -6.39 0.23 4.82
CA GLY A 74 -5.68 1.16 3.93
C GLY A 74 -4.80 2.15 4.69
N ARG A 75 -4.52 1.94 5.98
CA ARG A 75 -3.62 2.82 6.73
C ARG A 75 -2.20 2.57 6.25
N GLU A 76 -1.64 3.58 5.60
CA GLU A 76 -0.20 3.67 5.40
C GLU A 76 0.48 3.51 6.78
N GLY A 77 1.50 2.65 6.86
CA GLY A 77 2.29 2.47 8.09
C GLY A 77 2.60 3.82 8.72
N GLY A 78 2.32 3.94 10.02
CA GLY A 78 2.05 5.20 10.72
C GLY A 78 2.85 6.40 10.21
N ARG A 79 2.15 7.52 9.99
CA ARG A 79 2.74 8.78 9.52
C ARG A 79 4.06 9.02 10.25
N LEU A 80 5.15 9.00 9.50
CA LEU A 80 6.46 9.37 10.02
C LEU A 80 6.32 10.80 10.54
N LYS A 81 6.34 10.97 11.86
CA LYS A 81 6.29 12.27 12.52
C LYS A 81 7.65 12.94 12.37
N TRP A 82 7.92 13.45 11.17
CA TRP A 82 9.00 14.40 11.00
C TRP A 82 8.49 15.80 11.35
N PRO A 83 9.33 16.66 11.96
CA PRO A 83 8.92 18.02 12.31
C PRO A 83 8.62 18.91 11.09
N TRP A 84 8.87 18.44 9.86
CA TRP A 84 8.59 19.14 8.60
C TRP A 84 7.50 18.48 7.74
N SER A 85 6.76 17.49 8.26
CA SER A 85 5.65 16.89 7.50
C SER A 85 4.44 17.85 7.44
N LYS A 86 4.42 18.72 6.43
CA LYS A 86 3.21 19.48 6.05
C LYS A 86 2.17 18.53 5.44
N THR A 87 0.96 18.58 5.97
CA THR A 87 -0.22 17.86 5.46
C THR A 87 -0.48 18.26 4.00
N ALA A 88 -0.37 17.33 3.06
CA ALA A 88 -0.83 17.58 1.69
C ALA A 88 -2.37 17.68 1.70
N PRO A 89 -2.97 18.72 1.09
CA PRO A 89 -4.42 18.84 0.98
C PRO A 89 -5.00 17.71 0.11
N VAL A 90 -6.13 17.16 0.54
CA VAL A 90 -6.97 16.24 -0.25
C VAL A 90 -7.56 17.02 -1.44
N PRO A 91 -7.48 16.53 -2.69
CA PRO A 91 -8.11 17.19 -3.82
C PRO A 91 -9.56 16.73 -3.91
N ASP A 92 -10.44 17.31 -3.10
CA ASP A 92 -11.88 17.20 -3.35
C ASP A 92 -12.59 18.47 -2.88
N ALA A 93 -12.66 19.44 -3.78
CA ALA A 93 -13.64 20.52 -3.75
C ALA A 93 -13.80 21.01 -5.18
N THR A 94 -14.71 20.39 -5.91
CA THR A 94 -15.30 20.98 -7.12
C THR A 94 -16.01 22.27 -6.70
N PRO A 95 -15.64 23.47 -7.19
CA PRO A 95 -16.47 24.64 -7.01
C PRO A 95 -17.60 24.57 -8.05
N LYS A 96 -18.75 24.07 -7.61
CA LYS A 96 -20.01 24.19 -8.33
C LYS A 96 -20.53 25.62 -8.18
N GLY A 97 -20.80 26.28 -9.30
CA GLY A 97 -21.91 27.24 -9.42
C GLY A 97 -21.54 28.72 -9.63
N LYS A 98 -21.75 29.19 -10.88
CA LYS A 98 -22.13 30.57 -11.23
C LYS A 98 -23.52 30.89 -10.59
N PRO A 99 -23.91 32.16 -10.39
CA PRO A 99 -24.59 32.83 -11.49
C PRO A 99 -24.20 34.30 -11.68
N GLU A 100 -24.64 34.77 -12.83
CA GLU A 100 -24.49 36.07 -13.48
C GLU A 100 -25.15 37.23 -12.71
N GLY A 101 -24.66 38.46 -12.91
CA GLY A 101 -25.29 39.70 -12.44
C GLY A 101 -24.80 40.92 -13.23
N THR A 102 -25.65 41.42 -14.11
CA THR A 102 -25.56 42.65 -14.91
C THR A 102 -25.77 43.91 -14.07
N HIS A 103 -24.92 44.94 -14.24
CA HIS A 103 -25.22 46.40 -14.27
C HIS A 103 -23.88 47.16 -14.16
N GLY A 104 -23.56 48.21 -14.90
CA GLY A 104 -24.22 49.00 -15.94
C GLY A 104 -23.21 50.03 -16.48
#